data_AF-A0A2E5J0M1-F1
#
_entry.id   AF-A0A2E5J0M1-F1
#
_cell.length_a   1.000
_cell.length_b   1.000
_cell.length_c   1.000
_cell.angle_alpha   90.00
_cell.angle_beta   90.00
_cell.angle_gamma   90.00
#
_symmetry.space_group_name_H-M   'P 1'
#
loop_
_entity.id
_entity.type
_entity.pdbx_description
1 polymer ?
#
loop_
_entity_poly.entity_id
_entity_poly.type
_entity_poly.pdbx_seq_one_letter_code
_entity_poly.pdbx_strand_id
1 'polypeptide(L)'
;MIFIKRFIATNKPLFTFHKAEEIFLHDRFLYRFFLRVIPESITPNVITTIRVATTPIPFFLVLYGEYSIGAIVFLIVAFTDAVDGTLARVRSQVTRFGMLFDPLADKLLIGSMVILLVFQNFHYLLGVAILGIEILFIITALIAKIKFNSIFSANKWGKIKMALQVLAISFTLIALVFNTPHLLTFAFWCFGFAIGFALISLFSNGI
;
A
#
# COMPACT_ATOMS: atom_id res chain seq x y z
N MET A 1 -7.22 15.64 -22.91
CA MET A 1 -8.30 14.61 -22.92
C MET A 1 -8.20 13.58 -24.05
N ILE A 2 -7.70 13.93 -25.25
CA ILE A 2 -7.58 13.01 -26.41
C ILE A 2 -6.56 11.87 -26.17
N PHE A 3 -5.41 12.17 -25.55
CA PHE A 3 -4.37 11.18 -25.27
C PHE A 3 -4.85 10.06 -24.34
N ILE A 4 -5.53 10.40 -23.25
CA ILE A 4 -6.07 9.43 -22.28
C ILE A 4 -7.10 8.50 -22.94
N LYS A 5 -8.04 9.07 -23.71
CA LYS A 5 -9.04 8.26 -24.43
C LYS A 5 -8.38 7.32 -25.43
N ARG A 6 -7.34 7.77 -26.14
CA ARG A 6 -6.57 6.95 -27.08
C ARG A 6 -5.79 5.84 -26.36
N PHE A 7 -5.15 6.14 -25.24
CA PHE A 7 -4.44 5.15 -24.42
C PHE A 7 -5.35 4.05 -23.89
N ILE A 8 -6.53 4.42 -23.36
CA ILE A 8 -7.55 3.47 -22.89
C ILE A 8 -8.06 2.61 -24.06
N ALA A 9 -8.30 3.22 -25.22
CA ALA A 9 -8.77 2.50 -26.40
C ALA A 9 -7.75 1.47 -26.92
N THR A 10 -6.46 1.81 -26.90
CA THR A 10 -5.36 0.92 -27.32
C THR A 10 -5.09 -0.18 -26.28
N ASN A 11 -5.34 0.06 -24.99
CA ASN A 11 -5.06 -0.87 -23.89
C ASN A 11 -6.32 -1.38 -23.18
N LYS A 12 -7.43 -1.56 -23.92
CA LYS A 12 -8.70 -2.09 -23.39
C LYS A 12 -8.57 -3.26 -22.40
N PRO A 13 -7.76 -4.32 -22.63
CA PRO A 13 -7.67 -5.45 -21.69
C PRO A 13 -7.06 -5.09 -20.32
N LEU A 14 -6.45 -3.91 -20.14
CA LEU A 14 -6.00 -3.45 -18.82
C LEU A 14 -7.15 -2.93 -17.96
N PHE A 15 -8.23 -2.45 -18.58
CA PHE A 15 -9.35 -1.77 -17.93
C PHE A 15 -10.63 -2.62 -17.91
N THR A 16 -10.59 -3.85 -18.41
CA THR A 16 -11.71 -4.80 -18.30
C THR A 16 -11.89 -5.26 -16.87
N PHE A 17 -13.13 -5.28 -16.40
CA PHE A 17 -13.47 -5.76 -15.07
C PHE A 17 -13.48 -7.29 -15.03
N HIS A 18 -12.86 -7.83 -13.98
CA HIS A 18 -12.83 -9.24 -13.66
C HIS A 18 -13.48 -9.47 -12.30
N LYS A 19 -14.13 -10.62 -12.14
CA LYS A 19 -14.72 -11.05 -10.88
C LYS A 19 -13.61 -11.38 -9.88
N ALA A 20 -13.79 -11.02 -8.62
CA ALA A 20 -12.85 -11.40 -7.58
C ALA A 20 -12.94 -12.90 -7.29
N GLU A 21 -11.78 -13.54 -7.11
CA GLU A 21 -11.68 -14.96 -6.75
C GLU A 21 -12.09 -15.22 -5.30
N GLU A 22 -11.78 -14.30 -4.38
CA GLU A 22 -12.14 -14.40 -2.96
C GLU A 22 -12.56 -13.05 -2.37
N ILE A 23 -13.52 -13.09 -1.43
CA ILE A 23 -13.96 -11.96 -0.61
C ILE A 23 -13.55 -12.23 0.83
N PHE A 24 -12.77 -11.33 1.42
CA PHE A 24 -12.25 -11.46 2.77
C PHE A 24 -13.24 -10.98 3.83
N LEU A 25 -13.02 -11.34 5.10
CA LEU A 25 -13.89 -10.95 6.20
C LEU A 25 -13.89 -9.42 6.44
N HIS A 26 -12.73 -8.78 6.30
CA HIS A 26 -12.61 -7.31 6.37
C HIS A 26 -13.34 -6.61 5.22
N ASP A 27 -13.51 -7.26 4.06
CA ASP A 27 -14.23 -6.68 2.93
C ASP A 27 -15.71 -6.47 3.29
N ARG A 28 -16.32 -7.47 3.94
CA ARG A 28 -17.72 -7.39 4.40
C ARG A 28 -17.91 -6.31 5.45
N PHE A 29 -16.95 -6.19 6.37
CA PHE A 29 -16.95 -5.16 7.40
C PHE A 29 -16.85 -3.76 6.78
N LEU A 30 -15.83 -3.51 5.96
CA LEU A 30 -15.64 -2.23 5.28
C LEU A 30 -16.84 -1.86 4.41
N TYR A 31 -17.42 -2.84 3.71
CA TYR A 31 -18.63 -2.61 2.92
C TYR A 31 -19.82 -2.15 3.76
N ARG A 32 -20.05 -2.81 4.91
CA ARG A 32 -21.17 -2.51 5.81
C ARG A 32 -21.09 -1.09 6.37
N PHE A 33 -19.90 -0.64 6.75
CA PHE A 33 -19.71 0.60 7.49
C PHE A 33 -19.32 1.80 6.62
N PHE A 34 -18.48 1.60 5.60
CA PHE A 34 -17.90 2.70 4.81
C PHE A 34 -18.38 2.70 3.36
N LEU A 35 -18.33 1.55 2.67
CA LEU A 35 -18.49 1.53 1.21
C LEU A 35 -19.94 1.64 0.73
N ARG A 36 -20.93 1.40 1.60
CA ARG A 36 -22.36 1.55 1.25
C ARG A 36 -22.71 2.96 0.78
N VAL A 37 -21.95 3.97 1.21
CA VAL A 37 -22.18 5.39 0.89
C VAL A 37 -21.50 5.81 -0.41
N ILE A 38 -20.49 5.06 -0.87
CA ILE A 38 -19.73 5.41 -2.07
C ILE A 38 -20.60 5.12 -3.31
N PRO A 39 -20.82 6.08 -4.22
CA PRO A 39 -21.59 5.84 -5.44
C PRO A 39 -20.87 4.88 -6.39
N GLU A 40 -21.63 4.21 -7.28
CA GLU A 40 -21.07 3.27 -8.27
C GLU A 40 -20.21 3.96 -9.35
N SER A 41 -20.35 5.28 -9.51
CA SER A 41 -19.56 6.09 -10.43
C SER A 41 -18.08 6.17 -10.05
N ILE A 42 -17.75 5.98 -8.76
CA ILE A 42 -16.36 5.99 -8.28
C ILE A 42 -15.80 4.57 -8.41
N THR A 43 -14.85 4.42 -9.33
CA THR A 43 -14.16 3.15 -9.55
C THR A 43 -12.94 3.03 -8.63
N PRO A 44 -12.50 1.79 -8.29
CA PRO A 44 -11.31 1.57 -7.49
C PRO A 44 -10.07 2.29 -8.03
N ASN A 45 -9.86 2.24 -9.36
CA ASN A 45 -8.72 2.87 -10.01
C ASN A 45 -8.67 4.40 -9.82
N VAL A 46 -9.83 5.06 -9.69
CA VAL A 46 -9.87 6.50 -9.38
C VAL A 46 -9.36 6.75 -7.97
N ILE A 47 -9.73 5.91 -7.01
CA ILE A 47 -9.24 6.01 -5.63
C ILE A 47 -7.73 5.79 -5.59
N THR A 48 -7.19 4.76 -6.26
CA THR A 48 -5.74 4.53 -6.37
C THR A 48 -5.02 5.75 -6.98
N THR A 49 -5.59 6.34 -8.03
CA THR A 49 -5.00 7.51 -8.70
C THR A 49 -4.96 8.72 -7.77
N ILE A 50 -6.06 8.98 -7.06
CA ILE A 50 -6.13 10.03 -6.04
C ILE A 50 -5.09 9.76 -4.94
N ARG A 51 -4.99 8.51 -4.46
CA ARG A 51 -4.00 8.10 -3.47
C ARG A 51 -2.59 8.47 -3.90
N VAL A 52 -2.16 8.06 -5.09
CA VAL A 52 -0.82 8.41 -5.64
C VAL A 52 -0.61 9.93 -5.69
N ALA A 53 -1.62 10.69 -6.10
CA ALA A 53 -1.53 12.16 -6.12
C ALA A 53 -1.45 12.77 -4.71
N THR A 54 -2.08 12.14 -3.72
CA THR A 54 -2.07 12.59 -2.32
C THR A 54 -0.88 12.08 -1.51
N THR A 55 -0.21 11.00 -1.91
CA THR A 55 0.95 10.41 -1.22
C THR A 55 2.10 11.41 -0.92
N PRO A 56 2.42 12.39 -1.78
CA PRO A 56 3.42 13.41 -1.45
C PRO A 56 3.03 14.31 -0.26
N ILE A 57 1.74 14.47 0.04
CA ILE A 57 1.25 15.36 1.10
C ILE A 57 1.76 14.94 2.49
N PRO A 58 1.52 13.70 2.98
CA PRO A 58 2.05 13.29 4.28
C PRO A 58 3.58 13.32 4.31
N PHE A 59 4.25 13.03 3.19
CA PHE A 59 5.71 13.15 3.09
C PHE A 59 6.18 14.59 3.36
N PHE A 60 5.62 15.59 2.67
CA PHE A 60 6.04 16.98 2.87
C PHE A 60 5.68 17.50 4.26
N LEU A 61 4.49 17.16 4.79
CA LEU A 61 4.11 17.53 6.15
C LEU A 61 5.14 17.02 7.16
N VAL A 62 5.51 15.75 7.07
CA VAL A 62 6.51 15.14 7.95
C VAL A 62 7.90 15.73 7.73
N LEU A 63 8.30 15.99 6.48
CA LEU A 63 9.58 16.62 6.15
C LEU A 63 9.74 18.01 6.79
N TYR A 64 8.65 18.79 6.87
CA TYR A 64 8.64 20.10 7.52
C TYR A 64 8.36 20.05 9.03
N GLY A 65 8.27 18.87 9.63
CA GLY A 65 8.10 18.69 11.08
C GLY A 65 6.64 18.75 11.56
N GLU A 66 5.65 18.82 10.66
CA GLU A 66 4.22 18.83 10.97
C GLU A 66 3.70 17.41 11.26
N TYR A 67 4.30 16.73 12.24
CA TYR A 67 4.04 15.31 12.50
C TYR A 67 2.58 15.01 12.86
N SER A 68 1.89 15.91 13.55
CA SER A 68 0.49 15.71 13.97
C SER A 68 -0.45 15.64 12.77
N ILE A 69 -0.34 16.60 11.86
CA ILE A 69 -1.13 16.63 10.63
C ILE A 69 -0.65 15.53 9.69
N GLY A 70 0.67 15.33 9.59
CA GLY A 70 1.29 14.26 8.81
C GLY A 70 0.78 12.88 9.20
N ALA A 71 0.63 12.59 10.49
CA ALA A 71 0.07 11.33 10.99
C ALA A 71 -1.37 11.11 10.56
N ILE A 72 -2.22 12.13 10.73
CA ILE A 72 -3.64 12.07 10.34
C ILE A 72 -3.76 11.85 8.83
N VAL A 73 -3.05 12.64 8.03
CA VAL A 73 -3.07 12.52 6.57
C VAL A 73 -2.49 11.18 6.12
N PHE A 74 -1.40 10.71 6.70
CA PHE A 74 -0.82 9.40 6.41
C PHE A 74 -1.84 8.29 6.65
N LEU A 75 -2.52 8.29 7.80
CA LEU A 75 -3.54 7.28 8.12
C LEU A 75 -4.71 7.32 7.14
N ILE A 76 -5.18 8.51 6.76
CA ILE A 76 -6.24 8.66 5.76
C ILE A 76 -5.79 8.07 4.41
N VAL A 77 -4.61 8.46 3.93
CA VAL A 77 -4.07 8.00 2.64
C VAL A 77 -3.80 6.49 2.67
N ALA A 78 -3.21 5.95 3.73
CA ALA A 78 -3.00 4.51 3.89
C ALA A 78 -4.34 3.74 3.95
N PHE A 79 -5.36 4.30 4.59
CA PHE A 79 -6.68 3.68 4.65
C PHE A 79 -7.36 3.60 3.28
N THR A 80 -7.09 4.54 2.37
CA THR A 80 -7.67 4.50 1.01
C THR A 80 -7.30 3.23 0.22
N ASP A 81 -6.16 2.60 0.51
CA ASP A 81 -5.76 1.31 -0.09
C ASP A 81 -6.68 0.15 0.35
N ALA A 82 -7.02 0.10 1.64
CA ALA A 82 -7.96 -0.91 2.11
C ALA A 82 -9.34 -0.71 1.48
N VAL A 83 -9.74 0.55 1.27
CA VAL A 83 -11.01 0.95 0.66
C VAL A 83 -11.06 0.56 -0.82
N ASP A 84 -10.06 0.93 -1.62
CA ASP A 84 -10.08 0.68 -3.07
C ASP A 84 -9.99 -0.81 -3.40
N GLY A 85 -9.12 -1.55 -2.73
CA GLY A 85 -9.00 -2.99 -2.88
C GLY A 85 -10.29 -3.72 -2.48
N THR A 86 -10.94 -3.31 -1.39
CA THR A 86 -12.23 -3.89 -0.99
C THR A 86 -13.32 -3.56 -2.00
N LEU A 87 -13.36 -2.31 -2.47
CA LEU A 87 -14.36 -1.86 -3.43
C LEU A 87 -14.25 -2.64 -4.75
N ALA A 88 -13.02 -2.89 -5.21
CA ALA A 88 -12.75 -3.71 -6.39
C ALA A 88 -13.29 -5.13 -6.24
N ARG A 89 -13.09 -5.75 -5.06
CA ARG A 89 -13.55 -7.11 -4.79
C ARG A 89 -15.06 -7.22 -4.68
N VAL A 90 -15.68 -6.35 -3.87
CA VAL A 90 -17.13 -6.39 -3.62
C VAL A 90 -17.93 -6.04 -4.87
N ARG A 91 -17.45 -5.08 -5.68
CA ARG A 91 -18.13 -4.70 -6.93
C ARG A 91 -17.75 -5.57 -8.14
N SER A 92 -16.86 -6.55 -7.97
CA SER A 92 -16.30 -7.32 -9.10
C SER A 92 -15.69 -6.41 -10.17
N GLN A 93 -15.04 -5.33 -9.74
CA GLN A 93 -14.40 -4.30 -10.56
C GLN A 93 -12.87 -4.44 -10.48
N VAL A 94 -12.35 -5.66 -10.42
CA VAL A 94 -10.89 -5.91 -10.41
C VAL A 94 -10.36 -5.71 -11.83
N THR A 95 -9.35 -4.85 -12.00
CA THR A 95 -8.74 -4.59 -13.31
C THR A 95 -7.26 -4.96 -13.29
N ARG A 96 -6.70 -5.38 -14.44
CA ARG A 96 -5.25 -5.65 -14.56
C ARG A 96 -4.43 -4.39 -14.33
N PHE A 97 -4.96 -3.22 -14.68
CA PHE A 97 -4.36 -1.94 -14.36
C PHE A 97 -4.24 -1.73 -12.85
N GLY A 98 -5.35 -1.87 -12.10
CA GLY A 98 -5.36 -1.74 -10.63
C GLY A 98 -4.40 -2.72 -9.98
N MET A 99 -4.45 -4.01 -10.35
CA MET A 99 -3.53 -5.02 -9.81
C MET A 99 -2.04 -4.70 -10.01
N LEU A 100 -1.68 -3.91 -11.02
CA LEU A 100 -0.30 -3.45 -11.24
C LEU A 100 0.00 -2.12 -10.54
N PHE A 101 -0.97 -1.22 -10.47
CA PHE A 101 -0.79 0.14 -9.99
C PHE A 101 -0.94 0.26 -8.47
N ASP A 102 -1.82 -0.53 -7.86
CA ASP A 102 -2.04 -0.52 -6.40
C ASP A 102 -0.74 -0.87 -5.63
N PRO A 103 0.01 -1.96 -5.97
CA PRO A 103 1.25 -2.28 -5.27
C PRO A 103 2.37 -1.25 -5.49
N LEU A 104 2.32 -0.48 -6.58
CA LEU A 104 3.25 0.63 -6.82
C LEU A 104 2.88 1.83 -5.94
N ALA A 105 1.60 2.18 -5.89
CA ALA A 105 1.08 3.25 -5.04
C ALA A 105 1.40 3.01 -3.56
N ASP A 106 1.21 1.78 -3.09
CA ASP A 106 1.55 1.36 -1.73
C ASP A 106 3.02 1.56 -1.40
N LYS A 107 3.91 1.08 -2.28
CA LYS A 107 5.36 1.18 -2.08
C LYS A 107 5.86 2.61 -2.15
N LEU A 108 5.20 3.48 -2.91
CA LEU A 108 5.51 4.91 -2.91
C LEU A 108 5.22 5.53 -1.53
N LEU A 109 4.04 5.26 -0.95
CA LEU A 109 3.67 5.80 0.36
C LEU A 109 4.55 5.24 1.49
N ILE A 110 4.69 3.92 1.57
CA ILE A 110 5.50 3.29 2.62
C ILE A 110 6.97 3.64 2.43
N GLY A 111 7.49 3.56 1.20
CA GLY A 111 8.88 3.87 0.90
C GLY A 111 9.24 5.31 1.23
N SER A 112 8.40 6.28 0.87
CA SER A 112 8.66 7.70 1.18
C SER A 112 8.70 7.95 2.68
N MET A 113 7.79 7.34 3.44
CA MET A 113 7.75 7.46 4.90
C MET A 113 8.90 6.75 5.58
N VAL A 114 9.34 5.60 5.08
CA VAL A 114 10.53 4.88 5.58
C VAL A 114 11.78 5.73 5.38
N ILE A 115 11.94 6.36 4.21
CA ILE A 115 13.09 7.24 3.93
C ILE A 115 13.17 8.38 4.94
N LEU A 116 12.05 9.05 5.26
CA LEU A 116 12.07 10.12 6.25
C LEU A 116 12.23 9.59 7.68
N LEU A 117 11.31 8.74 8.11
CA LEU A 117 11.16 8.42 9.52
C LEU A 117 12.17 7.39 9.99
N VAL A 118 12.46 6.36 9.19
CA VAL A 118 13.31 5.26 9.65
C VAL A 118 14.77 5.68 9.71
N PHE A 119 15.25 6.40 8.69
CA PHE A 119 16.64 6.88 8.67
C PHE A 119 16.92 7.98 9.68
N GLN A 120 15.90 8.73 10.12
CA GLN A 120 16.05 9.76 11.15
C GLN A 120 15.96 9.20 12.58
N ASN A 121 15.14 8.18 12.82
CA ASN A 121 14.78 7.75 14.17
C ASN A 121 15.30 6.36 14.56
N PHE A 122 15.85 5.60 13.61
CA PHE A 122 16.34 4.24 13.84
C PHE A 122 17.72 4.04 13.19
N HIS A 123 18.34 2.90 13.48
CA HIS A 123 19.59 2.52 12.84
C HIS A 123 19.40 2.35 11.32
N TYR A 124 20.26 2.95 10.51
CA TYR A 124 20.13 3.00 9.04
C TYR A 124 19.95 1.62 8.39
N LEU A 125 20.54 0.56 8.97
CA LEU A 125 20.39 -0.82 8.50
C LEU A 125 18.92 -1.27 8.46
N LEU A 126 18.07 -0.79 9.37
CA LEU A 126 16.64 -1.09 9.36
C LEU A 126 15.96 -0.49 8.13
N GLY A 127 16.26 0.78 7.82
CA GLY A 127 15.74 1.46 6.64
C GLY A 127 16.18 0.78 5.35
N VAL A 128 17.47 0.42 5.26
CA VAL A 128 18.04 -0.33 4.13
C VAL A 128 17.36 -1.70 3.99
N ALA A 129 17.14 -2.43 5.07
CA ALA A 129 16.49 -3.74 5.03
C ALA A 129 15.04 -3.65 4.54
N ILE A 130 14.27 -2.68 5.06
CA ILE A 130 12.87 -2.46 4.64
C ILE A 130 12.80 -2.09 3.16
N LEU A 131 13.56 -1.08 2.73
CA LEU A 131 13.57 -0.64 1.33
C LEU A 131 14.09 -1.74 0.39
N GLY A 132 15.13 -2.47 0.80
CA GLY A 132 15.67 -3.58 0.04
C GLY A 132 14.63 -4.67 -0.21
N ILE A 133 13.82 -4.99 0.81
CA ILE A 133 12.70 -5.92 0.66
C ILE A 133 11.62 -5.36 -0.27
N GLU A 134 11.25 -4.08 -0.18
CA GLU A 134 10.26 -3.50 -1.10
C GLU A 134 10.71 -3.61 -2.57
N ILE A 135 11.98 -3.29 -2.81
CA ILE A 135 12.62 -3.39 -4.12
C ILE A 135 12.62 -4.85 -4.59
N LEU A 136 12.97 -5.80 -3.72
CA LEU A 136 12.97 -7.22 -4.05
C LEU A 136 11.57 -7.71 -4.47
N PHE A 137 10.51 -7.25 -3.78
CA PHE A 137 9.13 -7.53 -4.19
C PHE A 137 8.78 -6.92 -5.56
N ILE A 138 9.27 -5.71 -5.89
CA ILE A 138 9.05 -5.12 -7.22
C ILE A 138 9.75 -5.97 -8.30
N ILE A 139 11.02 -6.34 -8.06
CA ILE A 139 11.82 -7.12 -8.99
C ILE A 139 11.20 -8.49 -9.22
N THR A 140 10.84 -9.21 -8.16
CA THR A 140 10.24 -10.54 -8.28
C THR A 140 8.89 -10.46 -9.01
N ALA A 141 8.10 -9.39 -8.82
CA ALA A 141 6.83 -9.20 -9.51
C ALA A 141 7.05 -8.94 -11.01
N LEU A 142 8.07 -8.15 -11.33
CA LEU A 142 8.47 -7.87 -12.71
C LEU A 142 8.96 -9.14 -13.42
N ILE A 143 9.83 -9.92 -12.77
CA ILE A 143 10.33 -11.19 -13.31
C ILE A 143 9.17 -12.17 -13.54
N ALA A 144 8.26 -12.28 -12.56
CA ALA A 144 7.09 -13.15 -12.68
C ALA A 144 6.23 -12.78 -13.90
N LYS A 145 5.96 -11.49 -14.09
CA LYS A 145 5.23 -10.97 -15.25
C LYS A 145 5.92 -11.28 -16.57
N ILE A 146 7.25 -11.07 -16.66
CA ILE A 146 8.01 -11.29 -17.90
C ILE A 146 8.10 -12.78 -18.23
N LYS A 147 8.38 -13.62 -17.22
CA LYS A 147 8.72 -15.04 -17.44
C LYS A 147 7.49 -15.95 -17.52
N PHE A 148 6.44 -15.64 -16.76
CA PHE A 148 5.27 -16.51 -16.62
C PHE A 148 3.98 -15.86 -17.11
N ASN A 149 4.02 -14.58 -17.55
CA ASN A 149 2.85 -13.78 -17.94
C ASN A 149 1.72 -13.79 -16.89
N SER A 150 2.07 -14.08 -15.63
CA SER A 150 1.16 -14.13 -14.50
C SER A 150 1.19 -12.82 -13.73
N ILE A 151 0.02 -12.39 -13.27
CA ILE A 151 -0.13 -11.27 -12.34
C ILE A 151 -0.37 -11.92 -10.98
N PHE A 152 0.61 -11.86 -10.09
CA PHE A 152 0.48 -12.42 -8.75
C PHE A 152 -0.23 -11.43 -7.84
N SER A 153 -1.31 -11.89 -7.22
CA SER A 153 -1.94 -11.20 -6.09
C SER A 153 -1.16 -11.49 -4.81
N ALA A 154 -0.89 -10.46 -4.01
CA ALA A 154 -0.14 -10.61 -2.76
C ALA A 154 -0.68 -11.74 -1.88
N ASN A 155 0.21 -12.64 -1.48
CA ASN A 155 -0.13 -13.72 -0.56
C ASN A 155 -0.45 -13.20 0.86
N LYS A 156 -0.99 -14.08 1.72
CA LYS A 156 -1.40 -13.71 3.09
C LYS A 156 -0.25 -13.07 3.89
N TRP A 157 0.98 -13.55 3.72
CA TRP A 157 2.16 -13.04 4.40
C TRP A 157 2.56 -11.64 3.91
N GLY A 158 2.45 -11.38 2.61
CA GLY A 158 2.66 -10.05 2.03
C GLY A 158 1.68 -9.03 2.59
N LYS A 159 0.41 -9.41 2.76
CA LYS A 159 -0.61 -8.55 3.41
C LYS A 159 -0.29 -8.26 4.87
N ILE A 160 0.13 -9.28 5.64
CA ILE A 160 0.52 -9.11 7.05
C ILE A 160 1.72 -8.16 7.16
N LYS A 161 2.75 -8.35 6.33
CA LYS A 161 3.90 -7.45 6.24
C LYS A 161 3.45 -6.00 6.02
N MET A 162 2.60 -5.75 5.02
CA MET A 162 2.14 -4.40 4.72
C MET A 162 1.38 -3.78 5.88
N ALA A 163 0.50 -4.54 6.55
CA ALA A 163 -0.21 -4.07 7.74
C ALA A 163 0.77 -3.69 8.88
N LEU A 164 1.82 -4.50 9.09
CA LEU A 164 2.85 -4.20 10.09
C LEU A 164 3.67 -2.95 9.75
N GLN A 165 3.98 -2.71 8.47
CA GLN A 165 4.69 -1.48 8.06
C GLN A 165 3.84 -0.23 8.26
N VAL A 166 2.55 -0.28 7.92
CA VAL A 166 1.60 0.81 8.18
C VAL A 166 1.53 1.09 9.68
N LEU A 167 1.41 0.04 10.51
CA LEU A 167 1.39 0.17 11.97
C LEU A 167 2.69 0.76 12.51
N ALA A 168 3.84 0.29 12.02
CA ALA A 168 5.15 0.77 12.45
C ALA A 168 5.35 2.26 12.13
N ILE A 169 4.98 2.71 10.93
CA ILE A 169 5.01 4.12 10.54
C ILE A 169 4.06 4.94 11.43
N SER A 170 2.85 4.42 11.66
CA SER A 170 1.85 5.09 12.52
C SER A 170 2.37 5.28 13.94
N PHE A 171 2.93 4.23 14.55
CA PHE A 171 3.54 4.33 15.88
C PHE A 171 4.75 5.27 15.90
N THR A 172 5.56 5.28 14.84
CA THR A 172 6.68 6.22 14.73
C THR A 172 6.18 7.66 14.72
N LEU A 173 5.17 7.98 13.92
CA LEU A 173 4.59 9.33 13.88
C LEU A 173 3.96 9.73 15.21
N ILE A 174 3.18 8.85 15.83
CA ILE A 174 2.57 9.10 17.14
C ILE A 174 3.65 9.30 18.21
N ALA A 175 4.74 8.52 18.17
CA ALA A 175 5.87 8.68 19.07
C ALA A 175 6.50 10.07 18.96
N LEU A 176 6.63 10.60 17.74
CA LEU A 176 7.17 11.94 17.48
C LEU A 176 6.21 13.05 17.93
N VAL A 177 4.91 12.87 17.74
CA VAL A 177 3.87 13.84 18.16
C VAL A 177 3.83 13.99 19.68
N PHE A 178 3.81 12.87 20.41
CA PHE A 178 3.65 12.88 21.87
C PHE A 178 4.99 12.79 22.63
N ASN A 179 6.11 12.74 21.90
CA ASN A 179 7.45 12.56 22.45
C ASN A 179 7.53 11.34 23.39
N THR A 180 7.02 10.19 22.94
CA THR A 180 6.94 8.94 23.72
C THR A 180 7.88 7.87 23.15
N PRO A 181 9.12 7.73 23.67
CA PRO A 181 10.14 6.85 23.10
C PRO A 181 9.74 5.36 23.08
N HIS A 182 8.91 4.91 24.02
CA HIS A 182 8.43 3.52 24.06
C HIS A 182 7.70 3.10 22.78
N LEU A 183 6.98 4.03 22.12
CA LEU A 183 6.31 3.75 20.85
C LEU A 183 7.31 3.52 19.70
N LEU A 184 8.50 4.12 19.75
CA LEU A 184 9.57 3.82 18.79
C LEU A 184 10.06 2.38 18.95
N THR A 185 10.17 1.89 20.19
CA THR A 185 10.51 0.48 20.44
C THR A 185 9.45 -0.46 19.86
N PHE A 186 8.16 -0.14 20.03
CA PHE A 186 7.09 -0.93 19.39
C PHE A 186 7.17 -0.87 17.87
N ALA A 187 7.40 0.31 17.29
CA ALA A 187 7.57 0.47 15.84
C ALA A 187 8.76 -0.37 15.31
N PHE A 188 9.89 -0.40 16.03
CA PHE A 188 11.04 -1.23 15.70
C PHE A 188 10.67 -2.71 15.60
N TRP A 189 9.96 -3.24 16.61
CA TRP A 189 9.49 -4.63 16.59
C TRP A 189 8.51 -4.89 15.44
N CYS A 190 7.58 -3.97 15.16
CA CYS A 190 6.67 -4.08 14.02
C CYS A 190 7.44 -4.14 12.69
N PHE A 191 8.45 -3.28 12.49
CA PHE A 191 9.32 -3.34 11.30
C PHE A 191 10.11 -4.66 11.22
N GLY A 192 10.67 -5.12 12.34
CA GLY A 192 11.37 -6.41 12.41
C GLY A 192 10.49 -7.60 12.03
N PHE A 193 9.26 -7.65 12.57
CA PHE A 193 8.29 -8.67 12.18
C PHE A 193 7.84 -8.52 10.72
N ALA A 194 7.68 -7.29 10.22
CA ALA A 194 7.36 -7.08 8.81
C ALA A 194 8.44 -7.67 7.90
N ILE A 195 9.72 -7.45 8.21
CA ILE A 195 10.86 -8.07 7.51
C ILE A 195 10.74 -9.61 7.54
N GLY A 196 10.49 -10.19 8.72
CA GLY A 196 10.32 -11.65 8.86
C GLY A 196 9.20 -12.21 7.99
N PHE A 197 8.01 -11.59 8.03
CA PHE A 197 6.88 -12.01 7.19
C PHE A 197 7.12 -11.76 5.71
N ALA A 198 7.87 -10.72 5.35
CA ALA A 198 8.25 -10.46 3.96
C ALA A 198 9.16 -11.57 3.42
N LEU A 199 10.11 -12.04 4.21
CA LEU A 199 10.96 -13.17 3.83
C LEU A 199 10.12 -14.45 3.68
N ILE A 200 9.26 -14.75 4.66
CA ILE A 200 8.34 -15.90 4.55
C ILE A 200 7.47 -15.79 3.30
N SER A 201 6.93 -14.62 2.99
CA SER A 201 6.14 -14.36 1.79
C SER A 201 6.92 -14.67 0.49
N LEU A 202 8.18 -14.26 0.41
CA LEU A 202 9.02 -14.51 -0.77
C LEU A 202 9.32 -16.01 -0.97
N PHE A 203 9.53 -16.76 0.11
CA PHE A 203 9.87 -18.19 0.03
C PHE A 203 8.66 -19.13 0.04
N SER A 204 7.53 -18.71 0.59
CA SER A 204 6.41 -19.61 0.86
C SER A 204 5.60 -19.97 -0.38
N ASN A 205 5.47 -19.11 -1.40
CA ASN A 205 4.65 -19.40 -2.62
C ASN A 205 4.90 -18.49 -3.84
N GLY A 206 5.99 -17.72 -3.89
CA GLY A 206 6.02 -16.53 -4.76
C GLY A 206 5.09 -15.44 -4.22
N ILE A 207 5.32 -14.20 -4.66
CA ILE A 207 4.75 -12.95 -4.10
C ILE A 207 3.25 -13.03 -3.82
#